data_AF-A0A9D1XUN9-F1
#
_entry.id   AF-A0A9D1XUN9-F1
#
_cell.length_a   1.000
_cell.length_b   1.000
_cell.length_c   1.000
_cell.angle_alpha   90.00
_cell.angle_beta   90.00
_cell.angle_gamma   90.00
#
_symmetry.space_group_name_H-M   'P 1'
#
loop_
_entity.id
_entity.type
_entity.pdbx_description
1 polymer ?
#
loop_
_entity_poly.entity_id
_entity_poly.type
_entity_poly.pdbx_seq_one_letter_code
_entity_poly.pdbx_strand_id
1 'polypeptide(L)'
;MTDITHKLLERHPLGNPHRVWRQSNYILSTFSCRGDNMRRAVRACRDAGFNLIELGWAEHEQALEAVSLCEEYRLDLLYQDFSEFGGMQKWHLDRITSADDPAAALKAHNQLLKALADKLRPYRHTIGYYVWDEPLLHEQLLEARRQADILQAHTPEKLPFTVAIPSYNTDYTWQNGKFTDYLTDYVEKIDPPVLSLDYYPYGLPGYNDDEQLDNSLFWCDLGLMRVLCKKYSLPLWFYYQAVNLYKYAHFEFEMVRCQMYAAALYGAKGLQSYTAVGSVITESGEPDVFFNETKQIHSEFDALGNTLMALDSYAVYHSPELLSGSEYMDGLADDIADSDLLSGELDRRVSVGELRDEYGNRYFMVLNRDFTVEKSISIKLKRPMRRYDVSRIDGSQTLVGVIDSIDLTLAPGDAALIRLQESNDEPFTCEYRISC
;
A
#
# COMPACT_ATOMS: atom_id res chain seq x y z
N MET A 1 -20.94 34.33 -13.34
CA MET A 1 -20.33 33.01 -13.11
C MET A 1 -18.97 33.07 -13.79
N THR A 2 -17.90 33.17 -13.02
CA THR A 2 -16.55 33.02 -13.55
C THR A 2 -16.44 31.59 -14.08
N ASP A 3 -16.08 31.45 -15.36
CA ASP A 3 -15.90 30.14 -15.99
C ASP A 3 -14.65 29.49 -15.38
N ILE A 4 -14.83 28.40 -14.62
CA ILE A 4 -13.71 27.71 -13.98
C ILE A 4 -13.10 26.79 -15.03
N THR A 5 -11.83 27.03 -15.36
CA THR A 5 -11.13 26.21 -16.36
C THR A 5 -10.95 24.79 -15.84
N HIS A 6 -11.14 23.79 -16.70
CA HIS A 6 -10.84 22.39 -16.38
C HIS A 6 -9.56 21.94 -17.10
N LYS A 7 -8.57 21.45 -16.36
CA LYS A 7 -7.28 20.99 -16.89
C LYS A 7 -7.21 19.46 -16.90
N LEU A 8 -6.88 18.89 -18.05
CA LEU A 8 -6.48 17.49 -18.17
C LEU A 8 -4.97 17.43 -18.03
N LEU A 9 -4.49 16.71 -17.03
CA LEU A 9 -3.07 16.54 -16.71
C LEU A 9 -2.68 15.09 -16.99
N GLU A 10 -1.52 14.89 -17.60
CA GLU A 10 -1.00 13.55 -17.86
C GLU A 10 -0.28 13.04 -16.60
N ARG A 11 -0.38 11.75 -16.33
CA ARG A 11 0.48 11.03 -15.39
C ARG A 11 1.12 9.84 -16.08
N HIS A 12 2.30 9.45 -15.62
CA HIS A 12 3.02 8.31 -16.19
C HIS A 12 2.92 7.06 -15.31
N PRO A 13 3.04 5.86 -15.90
CA PRO A 13 3.20 4.63 -15.11
C PRO A 13 4.41 4.70 -14.17
N LEU A 14 4.25 4.21 -12.95
CA LEU A 14 5.28 4.22 -11.91
C LEU A 14 6.04 2.89 -11.85
N GLY A 15 7.25 2.88 -11.31
CA GLY A 15 8.00 1.64 -11.09
C GLY A 15 9.48 1.89 -10.91
N ASN A 16 10.19 0.90 -10.35
CA ASN A 16 11.64 0.96 -10.23
C ASN A 16 12.30 1.26 -11.60
N PRO A 17 13.13 2.32 -11.70
CA PRO A 17 13.78 2.70 -12.95
C PRO A 17 14.73 1.62 -13.51
N HIS A 18 15.22 0.69 -12.68
CA HIS A 18 16.08 -0.42 -13.09
C HIS A 18 15.29 -1.62 -13.66
N ARG A 19 13.97 -1.64 -13.50
CA ARG A 19 13.10 -2.74 -13.93
C ARG A 19 12.23 -2.31 -15.10
N VAL A 20 11.69 -3.28 -15.86
CA VAL A 20 10.80 -3.00 -17.01
C VAL A 20 9.34 -2.83 -16.60
N TRP A 21 8.87 -3.63 -15.64
CA TRP A 21 7.48 -3.57 -15.16
C TRP A 21 7.08 -2.16 -14.69
N ARG A 22 5.84 -1.76 -14.98
CA ARG A 22 5.28 -0.47 -14.57
C ARG A 22 3.86 -0.63 -14.03
N GLN A 23 3.56 0.09 -12.95
CA GLN A 23 2.25 0.24 -12.34
C GLN A 23 1.46 1.36 -13.01
N SER A 24 0.30 1.01 -13.55
CA SER A 24 -0.58 1.98 -14.23
C SER A 24 -1.78 2.42 -13.40
N ASN A 25 -2.20 1.63 -12.42
CA ASN A 25 -3.40 1.88 -11.62
C ASN A 25 -3.07 1.83 -10.13
N TYR A 26 -3.91 2.46 -9.31
CA TYR A 26 -3.83 2.31 -7.86
C TYR A 26 -4.22 0.89 -7.48
N ILE A 27 -3.39 0.18 -6.72
CA ILE A 27 -3.61 -1.24 -6.45
C ILE A 27 -4.43 -1.43 -5.17
N LEU A 28 -5.45 -2.27 -5.26
CA LEU A 28 -6.26 -2.76 -4.16
C LEU A 28 -6.22 -4.28 -4.22
N SER A 29 -5.43 -4.89 -3.34
CA SER A 29 -5.17 -6.32 -3.38
C SER A 29 -5.38 -7.01 -2.04
N THR A 30 -5.29 -8.34 -2.04
CA THR A 30 -5.26 -9.13 -0.81
C THR A 30 -4.20 -10.21 -0.88
N PHE A 31 -3.50 -10.40 0.25
CA PHE A 31 -2.39 -11.33 0.43
C PHE A 31 -2.69 -12.75 -0.08
N SER A 32 -3.89 -13.25 0.20
CA SER A 32 -4.29 -14.60 -0.19
C SER A 32 -5.78 -14.63 -0.52
N CYS A 33 -6.08 -14.73 -1.82
CA CYS A 33 -7.40 -15.13 -2.28
C CYS A 33 -7.45 -16.66 -2.38
N ARG A 34 -7.90 -17.32 -1.32
CA ARG A 34 -8.06 -18.78 -1.26
C ARG A 34 -9.43 -19.16 -0.70
N GLY A 35 -9.80 -20.40 -0.90
CA GLY A 35 -10.94 -21.02 -0.25
C GLY A 35 -11.27 -22.40 -0.80
N ASP A 36 -12.21 -23.10 -0.16
CA ASP A 36 -12.72 -24.41 -0.60
C ASP A 36 -13.32 -24.36 -2.02
N ASN A 37 -13.72 -23.16 -2.45
CA ASN A 37 -14.21 -22.90 -3.80
C ASN A 37 -13.54 -21.65 -4.36
N MET A 38 -12.44 -21.84 -5.10
CA MET A 38 -11.65 -20.74 -5.69
C MET A 38 -12.50 -19.83 -6.57
N ARG A 39 -13.39 -20.38 -7.40
CA ARG A 39 -14.31 -19.58 -8.23
C ARG A 39 -15.15 -18.61 -7.41
N ARG A 40 -15.67 -19.05 -6.27
CA ARG A 40 -16.46 -18.20 -5.39
C ARG A 40 -15.59 -17.15 -4.70
N ALA A 41 -14.43 -17.54 -4.17
CA ALA A 41 -13.47 -16.64 -3.54
C ALA A 41 -13.02 -15.51 -4.50
N VAL A 42 -12.57 -15.85 -5.71
CA VAL A 42 -12.12 -14.88 -6.72
C VAL A 42 -13.27 -13.94 -7.11
N ARG A 43 -14.48 -14.49 -7.31
CA ARG A 43 -15.66 -13.67 -7.63
C ARG A 43 -16.01 -12.71 -6.49
N ALA A 44 -16.01 -13.17 -5.25
CA ALA A 44 -16.31 -12.36 -4.08
C ALA A 44 -15.26 -11.25 -3.90
N CYS A 45 -13.97 -11.55 -4.06
CA CYS A 45 -12.92 -10.54 -4.04
C CYS A 45 -13.13 -9.46 -5.11
N ARG A 46 -13.43 -9.85 -6.36
CA ARG A 46 -13.77 -8.89 -7.41
C ARG A 46 -14.99 -8.05 -7.05
N ASP A 47 -16.06 -8.67 -6.56
CA ASP A 47 -17.32 -8.00 -6.22
C ASP A 47 -17.17 -7.06 -5.00
N ALA A 48 -16.14 -7.29 -4.16
CA ALA A 48 -15.68 -6.40 -3.08
C ALA A 48 -14.72 -5.29 -3.56
N GLY A 49 -14.44 -5.18 -4.86
CA GLY A 49 -13.64 -4.09 -5.43
C GLY A 49 -12.12 -4.29 -5.39
N PHE A 50 -11.62 -5.48 -5.06
CA PHE A 50 -10.21 -5.78 -5.32
C PHE A 50 -9.96 -5.73 -6.83
N ASN A 51 -8.86 -5.09 -7.25
CA ASN A 51 -8.43 -5.06 -8.65
C ASN A 51 -7.22 -5.97 -8.92
N LEU A 52 -6.62 -6.51 -7.86
CA LEU A 52 -5.58 -7.52 -7.87
C LEU A 52 -5.89 -8.55 -6.78
N ILE A 53 -5.66 -9.83 -7.05
CA ILE A 53 -5.56 -10.85 -6.01
C ILE A 53 -4.18 -11.46 -5.98
N GLU A 54 -3.79 -11.94 -4.82
CA GLU A 54 -2.50 -12.57 -4.62
C GLU A 54 -2.72 -13.99 -4.09
N LEU A 55 -1.74 -14.84 -4.35
CA LEU A 55 -1.78 -16.24 -3.97
C LEU A 55 -0.74 -16.56 -2.91
N GLY A 56 -0.56 -15.68 -1.93
CA GLY A 56 0.33 -15.90 -0.80
C GLY A 56 0.10 -17.28 -0.19
N TRP A 57 1.10 -18.15 -0.31
CA TRP A 57 1.15 -19.53 0.14
C TRP A 57 0.12 -20.48 -0.49
N ALA A 58 -0.35 -20.21 -1.70
CA ALA A 58 -1.27 -21.11 -2.39
C ALA A 58 -0.61 -22.43 -2.81
N GLU A 59 -1.39 -23.52 -2.77
CA GLU A 59 -1.00 -24.82 -3.31
C GLU A 59 -1.20 -24.89 -4.83
N HIS A 60 -0.52 -25.85 -5.48
CA HIS A 60 -0.48 -26.01 -6.94
C HIS A 60 -1.86 -25.97 -7.62
N GLU A 61 -2.83 -26.74 -7.13
CA GLU A 61 -4.15 -26.84 -7.76
C GLU A 61 -4.91 -25.52 -7.72
N GLN A 62 -4.91 -24.85 -6.56
CA GLN A 62 -5.55 -23.54 -6.38
C GLN A 62 -4.90 -22.49 -7.26
N ALA A 63 -3.56 -22.51 -7.35
CA ALA A 63 -2.82 -21.55 -8.14
C ALA A 63 -3.16 -21.63 -9.64
N LEU A 64 -3.27 -22.84 -10.19
CA LEU A 64 -3.64 -23.02 -11.60
C LEU A 64 -5.11 -22.69 -11.88
N GLU A 65 -6.01 -23.00 -10.95
CA GLU A 65 -7.42 -22.62 -11.09
C GLU A 65 -7.57 -21.08 -11.10
N ALA A 66 -6.88 -20.37 -10.20
CA ALA A 66 -6.90 -18.92 -10.11
C ALA A 66 -6.49 -18.23 -11.41
N VAL A 67 -5.48 -18.75 -12.13
CA VAL A 67 -5.07 -18.20 -13.44
C VAL A 67 -6.25 -18.17 -14.41
N SER A 68 -7.00 -19.27 -14.52
CA SER A 68 -8.13 -19.37 -15.45
C SER A 68 -9.30 -18.47 -15.02
N LEU A 69 -9.57 -18.38 -13.72
CA LEU A 69 -10.62 -17.54 -13.16
C LEU A 69 -10.33 -16.05 -13.31
N CYS A 70 -9.08 -15.64 -13.12
CA CYS A 70 -8.65 -14.25 -13.27
C CYS A 70 -8.78 -13.76 -14.71
N GLU A 71 -8.46 -14.61 -15.69
CA GLU A 71 -8.75 -14.31 -17.10
C GLU A 71 -10.25 -14.19 -17.38
N GLU A 72 -11.05 -15.11 -16.84
CA GLU A 72 -12.52 -15.09 -17.01
C GLU A 72 -13.14 -13.81 -16.41
N TYR A 73 -12.68 -13.42 -15.23
CA TYR A 73 -13.24 -12.30 -14.45
C TYR A 73 -12.56 -10.96 -14.69
N ARG A 74 -11.48 -10.94 -15.47
CA ARG A 74 -10.65 -9.75 -15.74
C ARG A 74 -10.13 -9.10 -14.46
N LEU A 75 -9.66 -9.94 -13.55
CA LEU A 75 -9.08 -9.55 -12.26
C LEU A 75 -7.60 -9.85 -12.30
N ASP A 76 -6.75 -8.91 -11.95
CA ASP A 76 -5.31 -9.14 -12.01
C ASP A 76 -4.86 -10.10 -10.88
N LEU A 77 -3.75 -10.79 -11.12
CA LEU A 77 -3.23 -11.88 -10.31
C LEU A 77 -1.72 -11.75 -10.10
N LEU A 78 -1.28 -11.77 -8.83
CA LEU A 78 0.08 -12.16 -8.45
C LEU A 78 0.09 -13.67 -8.20
N TYR A 79 0.65 -14.39 -9.17
CA TYR A 79 0.70 -15.84 -9.12
C TYR A 79 1.73 -16.33 -8.11
N GLN A 80 1.35 -17.34 -7.34
CA GLN A 80 2.30 -18.15 -6.59
C GLN A 80 1.81 -19.60 -6.57
N ASP A 81 2.77 -20.49 -6.68
CA ASP A 81 2.64 -21.87 -6.24
C ASP A 81 3.78 -22.12 -5.28
N PHE A 82 3.44 -22.11 -3.98
CA PHE A 82 4.42 -22.20 -2.90
C PHE A 82 5.04 -23.62 -2.79
N SER A 83 4.46 -24.60 -3.49
CA SER A 83 5.05 -25.92 -3.64
C SER A 83 6.18 -25.94 -4.67
N GLU A 84 6.21 -24.99 -5.61
CA GLU A 84 7.19 -24.95 -6.71
C GLU A 84 8.28 -23.89 -6.51
N PHE A 85 7.93 -22.67 -6.10
CA PHE A 85 8.89 -21.56 -5.99
C PHE A 85 8.56 -20.58 -4.87
N GLY A 86 9.47 -19.63 -4.68
CA GLY A 86 9.38 -18.58 -3.68
C GLY A 86 9.86 -18.99 -2.30
N GLY A 87 9.57 -18.15 -1.29
CA GLY A 87 9.96 -18.39 0.09
C GLY A 87 9.18 -17.53 1.09
N MET A 88 9.31 -17.85 2.38
CA MET A 88 8.63 -17.15 3.48
C MET A 88 9.58 -17.05 4.68
N GLN A 89 9.92 -15.86 5.16
CA GLN A 89 10.80 -15.67 6.33
C GLN A 89 12.01 -16.63 6.31
N LYS A 90 12.21 -17.42 7.38
CA LYS A 90 13.26 -18.44 7.53
C LYS A 90 12.96 -19.75 6.77
N TRP A 91 11.80 -19.87 6.13
CA TRP A 91 11.36 -21.06 5.41
C TRP A 91 11.83 -21.03 3.94
N HIS A 92 12.42 -22.16 3.52
CA HIS A 92 12.67 -22.57 2.13
C HIS A 92 13.70 -21.78 1.30
N LEU A 93 14.93 -21.64 1.82
CA LEU A 93 16.13 -21.78 0.96
C LEU A 93 16.67 -23.23 0.95
N ASP A 94 16.25 -24.02 1.94
CA ASP A 94 16.77 -25.35 2.23
C ASP A 94 16.54 -26.37 1.12
N ARG A 95 15.49 -26.22 0.29
CA ARG A 95 15.18 -27.20 -0.77
C ARG A 95 16.33 -27.37 -1.77
N ILE A 96 17.10 -26.30 -2.00
CA ILE A 96 18.26 -26.32 -2.88
C ILE A 96 19.53 -26.62 -2.08
N THR A 97 19.74 -25.93 -0.97
CA THR A 97 21.01 -25.97 -0.22
C THR A 97 21.21 -27.28 0.56
N SER A 98 20.13 -27.98 0.93
CA SER A 98 20.18 -29.26 1.63
C SER A 98 20.09 -30.49 0.73
N ALA A 99 19.97 -30.31 -0.60
CA ALA A 99 19.93 -31.41 -1.55
C ALA A 99 21.28 -32.15 -1.61
N ASP A 100 21.27 -33.43 -1.99
CA ASP A 100 22.48 -34.24 -2.16
C ASP A 100 23.46 -33.63 -3.18
N ASP A 101 22.93 -32.96 -4.20
CA ASP A 101 23.68 -32.14 -5.17
C ASP A 101 23.02 -30.76 -5.31
N PRO A 102 23.47 -29.76 -4.51
CA PRO A 102 22.92 -28.41 -4.54
C PRO A 102 23.06 -27.71 -5.90
N ALA A 103 24.11 -28.04 -6.67
CA ALA A 103 24.32 -27.43 -7.98
C ALA A 103 23.31 -27.95 -9.01
N ALA A 104 23.03 -29.26 -8.99
CA ALA A 104 21.98 -29.84 -9.81
C ALA A 104 20.58 -29.33 -9.40
N ALA A 105 20.30 -29.23 -8.09
CA ALA A 105 19.04 -28.70 -7.58
C ALA A 105 18.82 -27.23 -8.00
N LEU A 106 19.85 -26.38 -7.89
CA LEU A 106 19.78 -24.99 -8.35
C LEU A 106 19.52 -24.90 -9.86
N LYS A 107 20.18 -25.74 -10.66
CA LYS A 107 19.95 -25.79 -12.11
C LYS A 107 18.52 -26.23 -12.45
N ALA A 108 17.98 -27.22 -11.75
CA ALA A 108 16.61 -27.67 -11.92
C ALA A 108 15.61 -26.58 -11.55
N HIS A 109 15.83 -25.85 -10.45
CA HIS A 109 14.98 -24.73 -10.05
C HIS A 109 15.00 -23.58 -11.08
N ASN A 110 16.16 -23.27 -11.68
CA ASN A 110 16.24 -22.29 -12.77
C ASN A 110 15.41 -22.71 -13.99
N GLN A 111 15.42 -24.01 -14.33
CA GLN A 111 14.61 -24.55 -15.42
C GLN A 111 13.12 -24.49 -15.09
N LEU A 112 12.75 -24.76 -13.83
CA LEU A 112 11.37 -24.64 -13.35
C LEU A 112 10.85 -23.20 -13.50
N LEU A 113 11.57 -22.21 -12.97
CA LEU A 113 11.18 -20.79 -13.06
C LEU A 113 11.02 -20.34 -14.52
N LYS A 114 11.92 -20.76 -15.41
CA LYS A 114 11.80 -20.50 -16.84
C LYS A 114 10.54 -21.13 -17.43
N ALA A 115 10.30 -22.41 -17.16
CA ALA A 115 9.13 -23.13 -17.67
C ALA A 115 7.83 -22.51 -17.15
N LEU A 116 7.81 -22.08 -15.89
CA LEU A 116 6.70 -21.37 -15.28
C LEU A 116 6.45 -20.02 -15.97
N ALA A 117 7.50 -19.23 -16.20
CA ALA A 117 7.38 -17.96 -16.90
C ALA A 117 6.84 -18.14 -18.34
N ASP A 118 7.36 -19.14 -19.07
CA ASP A 118 6.87 -19.48 -20.41
C ASP A 118 5.40 -19.94 -20.39
N LYS A 119 5.01 -20.75 -19.41
CA LYS A 119 3.62 -21.22 -19.21
C LYS A 119 2.67 -20.07 -18.91
N LEU A 120 3.10 -19.10 -18.09
CA LEU A 120 2.24 -18.01 -17.64
C LEU A 120 2.25 -16.76 -18.55
N ARG A 121 3.21 -16.67 -19.48
CA ARG A 121 3.31 -15.57 -20.46
C ARG A 121 2.01 -15.25 -21.21
N PRO A 122 1.21 -16.23 -21.70
CA PRO A 122 0.03 -15.93 -22.49
C PRO A 122 -1.11 -15.26 -21.71
N TYR A 123 -1.11 -15.37 -20.38
CA TYR A 123 -2.16 -14.82 -19.52
C TYR A 123 -1.90 -13.35 -19.24
N ARG A 124 -2.88 -12.50 -19.57
CA ARG A 124 -2.80 -11.04 -19.48
C ARG A 124 -3.11 -10.53 -18.08
N HIS A 125 -3.98 -11.24 -17.37
CA HIS A 125 -4.37 -10.91 -16.00
C HIS A 125 -3.45 -11.56 -14.97
N THR A 126 -2.55 -12.46 -15.37
CA THR A 126 -1.40 -12.81 -14.51
C THR A 126 -0.33 -11.73 -14.63
N ILE A 127 -0.42 -10.68 -13.82
CA ILE A 127 0.45 -9.50 -13.94
C ILE A 127 1.81 -9.66 -13.26
N GLY A 128 1.99 -10.72 -12.48
CA GLY A 128 3.20 -10.91 -11.70
C GLY A 128 3.29 -12.25 -10.98
N TYR A 129 4.35 -12.39 -10.20
CA TYR A 129 4.70 -13.54 -9.40
C TYR A 129 4.95 -13.08 -7.96
N TYR A 130 4.35 -13.74 -6.98
CA TYR A 130 4.71 -13.54 -5.57
C TYR A 130 5.98 -14.34 -5.28
N VAL A 131 7.13 -13.68 -5.32
CA VAL A 131 8.45 -14.32 -5.22
C VAL A 131 8.81 -14.61 -3.77
N TRP A 132 8.61 -13.69 -2.85
CA TRP A 132 9.07 -13.93 -1.48
C TRP A 132 8.28 -13.12 -0.47
N ASP A 133 7.91 -13.80 0.60
CA ASP A 133 7.27 -13.21 1.76
C ASP A 133 8.32 -13.01 2.86
N GLU A 134 8.61 -11.76 3.20
CA GLU A 134 9.46 -11.39 4.34
C GLU A 134 10.91 -11.99 4.34
N PRO A 135 11.71 -11.86 3.26
CA PRO A 135 13.11 -12.29 3.30
C PRO A 135 13.91 -11.37 4.25
N LEU A 136 14.64 -11.96 5.20
CA LEU A 136 15.34 -11.22 6.26
C LEU A 136 16.82 -11.57 6.42
N LEU A 137 17.26 -12.70 5.87
CA LEU A 137 18.67 -13.10 5.86
C LEU A 137 19.34 -12.67 4.55
N HIS A 138 20.65 -12.42 4.59
CA HIS A 138 21.40 -11.93 3.45
C HIS A 138 21.24 -12.85 2.21
N GLU A 139 21.37 -14.16 2.41
CA GLU A 139 21.20 -15.18 1.38
C GLU A 139 19.77 -15.23 0.81
N GLN A 140 18.76 -14.87 1.60
CA GLN A 140 17.37 -14.80 1.16
C GLN A 140 17.15 -13.59 0.24
N LEU A 141 17.73 -12.44 0.58
CA LEU A 141 17.68 -11.26 -0.28
C LEU A 141 18.32 -11.56 -1.66
N LEU A 142 19.46 -12.25 -1.66
CA LEU A 142 20.13 -12.67 -2.91
C LEU A 142 19.33 -13.71 -3.70
N GLU A 143 18.68 -14.64 -3.01
CA GLU A 143 17.84 -15.65 -3.66
C GLU A 143 16.56 -15.03 -4.25
N ALA A 144 15.88 -14.14 -3.52
CA ALA A 144 14.73 -13.41 -4.03
C ALA A 144 15.09 -12.60 -5.29
N ARG A 145 16.24 -11.91 -5.27
CA ARG A 145 16.81 -11.23 -6.44
C ARG A 145 16.99 -12.18 -7.62
N ARG A 146 17.60 -13.35 -7.38
CA ARG A 146 17.87 -14.34 -8.43
C ARG A 146 16.59 -14.86 -9.06
N GLN A 147 15.57 -15.17 -8.27
CA GLN A 147 14.26 -15.60 -8.79
C GLN A 147 13.59 -14.48 -9.60
N ALA A 148 13.58 -13.25 -9.09
CA ALA A 148 13.06 -12.08 -9.77
C ALA A 148 13.73 -11.86 -11.14
N ASP A 149 15.06 -11.93 -11.20
CA ASP A 149 15.84 -11.74 -12.43
C ASP A 149 15.54 -12.83 -13.48
N ILE A 150 15.41 -14.10 -13.08
CA ILE A 150 15.09 -15.19 -14.01
C ILE A 150 13.68 -15.01 -14.57
N LEU A 151 12.70 -14.68 -13.71
CA LEU A 151 11.32 -14.46 -14.14
C LEU A 151 11.25 -13.28 -15.12
N GLN A 152 11.84 -12.13 -14.78
CA GLN A 152 11.83 -10.95 -15.65
C GLN A 152 12.65 -11.12 -16.93
N ALA A 153 13.68 -11.96 -16.95
CA ALA A 153 14.39 -12.27 -18.19
C ALA A 153 13.48 -12.99 -19.21
N HIS A 154 12.40 -13.63 -18.77
CA HIS A 154 11.45 -14.36 -19.63
C HIS A 154 10.10 -13.65 -19.79
N THR A 155 9.68 -12.85 -18.81
CA THR A 155 8.44 -12.06 -18.79
C THR A 155 8.71 -10.67 -18.20
N PRO A 156 9.46 -9.81 -18.91
CA PRO A 156 9.90 -8.50 -18.39
C PRO A 156 8.76 -7.56 -18.01
N GLU A 157 7.58 -7.77 -18.60
CA GLU A 157 6.36 -7.04 -18.34
C GLU A 157 5.60 -7.49 -17.08
N LYS A 158 6.07 -8.54 -16.38
CA LYS A 158 5.43 -9.07 -15.17
C LYS A 158 6.19 -8.67 -13.90
N LEU A 159 5.46 -8.42 -12.83
CA LEU A 159 5.96 -8.00 -11.51
C LEU A 159 6.53 -9.18 -10.72
N PRO A 160 7.85 -9.30 -10.46
CA PRO A 160 8.36 -10.12 -9.37
C PRO A 160 8.15 -9.39 -8.04
N PHE A 161 7.11 -9.76 -7.30
CA PHE A 161 6.72 -9.13 -6.06
C PHE A 161 7.42 -9.78 -4.85
N THR A 162 7.88 -8.96 -3.93
CA THR A 162 8.36 -9.38 -2.60
C THR A 162 7.85 -8.39 -1.56
N VAL A 163 7.69 -8.84 -0.32
CA VAL A 163 7.32 -7.98 0.83
C VAL A 163 8.40 -8.05 1.91
N ALA A 164 8.72 -6.92 2.54
CA ALA A 164 9.71 -6.81 3.61
C ALA A 164 9.09 -7.04 4.99
N ILE A 165 9.89 -7.47 5.98
CA ILE A 165 9.42 -7.59 7.37
C ILE A 165 9.14 -6.22 8.02
N PRO A 166 8.20 -6.14 8.97
CA PRO A 166 8.01 -4.98 9.84
C PRO A 166 9.05 -4.88 10.96
N SER A 167 9.13 -3.70 11.57
CA SER A 167 10.07 -3.41 12.66
C SER A 167 9.78 -4.12 13.98
N TYR A 168 8.60 -4.73 14.14
CA TYR A 168 8.32 -5.60 15.28
C TYR A 168 8.86 -7.03 15.11
N ASN A 169 9.52 -7.33 13.97
CA ASN A 169 10.29 -8.56 13.82
C ASN A 169 11.34 -8.70 14.92
N THR A 170 11.68 -9.92 15.33
CA THR A 170 12.60 -10.15 16.46
C THR A 170 14.06 -9.76 16.18
N ASP A 171 14.49 -9.85 14.92
CA ASP A 171 15.90 -9.75 14.54
C ASP A 171 16.29 -8.32 14.12
N TYR A 172 15.35 -7.57 13.54
CA TYR A 172 15.56 -6.21 13.02
C TYR A 172 14.49 -5.26 13.56
N THR A 173 14.85 -4.47 14.58
CA THR A 173 13.92 -3.56 15.25
C THR A 173 14.44 -2.14 15.26
N TRP A 174 13.56 -1.19 15.60
CA TRP A 174 13.97 0.17 15.95
C TRP A 174 14.86 0.20 17.19
N GLN A 175 14.53 -0.57 18.21
CA GLN A 175 15.23 -0.60 19.51
C GLN A 175 16.65 -1.15 19.42
N ASN A 176 16.91 -2.08 18.51
CA ASN A 176 18.25 -2.62 18.29
C ASN A 176 19.02 -1.84 17.20
N GLY A 177 18.41 -0.82 16.60
CA GLY A 177 19.00 0.06 15.60
C GLY A 177 19.24 -0.58 14.23
N LYS A 178 18.71 -1.80 13.96
CA LYS A 178 19.02 -2.54 12.73
C LYS A 178 17.94 -2.45 11.66
N PHE A 179 16.75 -1.97 11.98
CA PHE A 179 15.63 -1.99 11.04
C PHE A 179 15.87 -1.13 9.79
N THR A 180 16.45 0.07 9.96
CA THR A 180 16.80 0.94 8.82
C THR A 180 17.84 0.30 7.89
N ASP A 181 18.87 -0.33 8.47
CA ASP A 181 19.90 -1.04 7.69
C ASP A 181 19.31 -2.22 6.94
N TYR A 182 18.42 -3.00 7.57
CA TYR A 182 17.71 -4.10 6.92
C TYR A 182 16.88 -3.62 5.73
N LEU A 183 16.05 -2.60 5.91
CA LEU A 183 15.14 -2.17 4.85
C LEU A 183 15.92 -1.52 3.68
N THR A 184 17.03 -0.85 3.98
CA THR A 184 17.97 -0.36 2.96
C THR A 184 18.61 -1.54 2.21
N ASP A 185 19.10 -2.55 2.93
CA ASP A 185 19.66 -3.77 2.36
C ASP A 185 18.66 -4.53 1.49
N TYR A 186 17.40 -4.61 1.93
CA TYR A 186 16.30 -5.23 1.19
C TYR A 186 16.12 -4.55 -0.17
N VAL A 187 16.01 -3.22 -0.18
CA VAL A 187 15.86 -2.44 -1.42
C VAL A 187 17.07 -2.63 -2.34
N GLU A 188 18.29 -2.54 -1.80
CA GLU A 188 19.51 -2.60 -2.61
C GLU A 188 19.83 -4.00 -3.15
N LYS A 189 19.59 -5.05 -2.36
CA LYS A 189 19.94 -6.43 -2.73
C LYS A 189 18.86 -7.07 -3.61
N ILE A 190 17.58 -6.86 -3.30
CA ILE A 190 16.48 -7.39 -4.11
C ILE A 190 16.23 -6.53 -5.35
N ASP A 191 16.42 -5.21 -5.24
CA ASP A 191 16.08 -4.23 -6.29
C ASP A 191 14.64 -4.45 -6.77
N PRO A 192 13.64 -4.39 -5.86
CA PRO A 192 12.28 -4.79 -6.18
C PRO A 192 11.58 -3.75 -7.07
N PRO A 193 10.59 -4.12 -7.90
CA PRO A 193 9.88 -3.14 -8.73
C PRO A 193 9.01 -2.15 -7.93
N VAL A 194 8.60 -2.56 -6.73
CA VAL A 194 7.85 -1.78 -5.72
C VAL A 194 8.43 -2.09 -4.34
N LEU A 195 8.35 -1.14 -3.40
CA LEU A 195 8.69 -1.42 -2.01
C LEU A 195 7.40 -1.70 -1.24
N SER A 196 7.26 -2.91 -0.71
CA SER A 196 6.12 -3.35 0.10
C SER A 196 6.57 -3.84 1.47
N LEU A 197 5.73 -3.57 2.47
CA LEU A 197 5.89 -3.99 3.86
C LEU A 197 4.50 -4.20 4.47
N ASP A 198 4.40 -5.14 5.40
CA ASP A 198 3.20 -5.39 6.19
C ASP A 198 3.37 -4.98 7.65
N TYR A 199 2.35 -4.34 8.23
CA TYR A 199 2.40 -3.98 9.64
C TYR A 199 1.00 -4.11 10.26
N TYR A 200 0.89 -4.88 11.34
CA TYR A 200 -0.39 -5.20 11.99
C TYR A 200 -0.50 -4.59 13.40
N PRO A 201 -0.91 -3.30 13.52
CA PRO A 201 -0.83 -2.57 14.78
C PRO A 201 -1.79 -3.08 15.86
N TYR A 202 -2.82 -3.85 15.49
CA TYR A 202 -3.81 -4.46 16.39
C TYR A 202 -3.60 -5.97 16.54
N GLY A 203 -2.51 -6.49 15.99
CA GLY A 203 -2.15 -7.89 15.96
C GLY A 203 -0.99 -8.22 16.89
N LEU A 204 -0.71 -7.42 17.92
CA LEU A 204 0.40 -7.67 18.83
C LEU A 204 -0.12 -7.88 20.26
N PRO A 205 0.41 -8.84 21.04
CA PRO A 205 0.04 -9.00 22.44
C PRO A 205 0.35 -7.72 23.27
N GLY A 206 -0.58 -7.32 24.15
CA GLY A 206 -0.40 -6.18 25.06
C GLY A 206 -0.86 -4.83 24.50
N TYR A 207 -1.46 -4.83 23.32
CA TYR A 207 -1.71 -3.67 22.48
C TYR A 207 -3.18 -3.66 22.04
N ASN A 208 -4.06 -3.18 22.92
CA ASN A 208 -5.50 -3.51 22.91
C ASN A 208 -6.40 -2.33 23.33
N ASP A 209 -5.98 -1.09 23.10
CA ASP A 209 -6.77 0.10 23.43
C ASP A 209 -6.88 1.09 22.28
N ASP A 210 -7.66 2.14 22.49
CA ASP A 210 -7.92 3.16 21.48
C ASP A 210 -6.66 3.95 21.11
N GLU A 211 -5.62 3.97 21.96
CA GLU A 211 -4.34 4.66 21.72
C GLU A 211 -3.33 3.78 20.99
N GLN A 212 -3.68 2.52 20.74
CA GLN A 212 -2.80 1.53 20.15
C GLN A 212 -2.11 2.00 18.87
N LEU A 213 -2.89 2.53 17.94
CA LEU A 213 -2.35 2.99 16.67
C LEU A 213 -1.38 4.15 16.87
N ASP A 214 -1.69 5.10 17.76
CA ASP A 214 -0.86 6.29 18.00
C ASP A 214 0.47 5.96 18.70
N ASN A 215 0.50 4.88 19.48
CA ASN A 215 1.67 4.39 20.20
C ASN A 215 2.47 3.31 19.43
N SER A 216 2.00 2.95 18.24
CA SER A 216 2.61 1.91 17.40
C SER A 216 3.74 2.47 16.54
N LEU A 217 4.79 1.66 16.33
CA LEU A 217 5.88 1.96 15.38
C LEU A 217 5.44 1.86 13.90
N PHE A 218 4.16 1.57 13.64
CA PHE A 218 3.49 1.70 12.34
C PHE A 218 3.84 3.00 11.62
N TRP A 219 3.84 4.13 12.35
CA TRP A 219 4.15 5.44 11.79
C TRP A 219 5.63 5.60 11.43
N CYS A 220 6.52 5.00 12.22
CA CYS A 220 7.95 4.98 11.92
C CYS A 220 8.23 4.13 10.67
N ASP A 221 7.63 2.95 10.56
CA ASP A 221 7.78 2.09 9.39
C ASP A 221 7.27 2.77 8.11
N LEU A 222 6.07 3.38 8.14
CA LEU A 222 5.56 4.17 7.01
C LEU A 222 6.46 5.35 6.64
N GLY A 223 6.99 6.06 7.64
CA GLY A 223 7.90 7.18 7.42
C GLY A 223 9.22 6.74 6.78
N LEU A 224 9.81 5.63 7.24
CA LEU A 224 11.01 5.08 6.63
C LEU A 224 10.75 4.57 5.21
N MET A 225 9.63 3.88 4.99
CA MET A 225 9.19 3.44 3.67
C MET A 225 9.04 4.62 2.70
N ARG A 226 8.41 5.73 3.13
CA ARG A 226 8.33 6.98 2.34
C ARG A 226 9.72 7.52 1.98
N VAL A 227 10.64 7.59 2.94
CA VAL A 227 12.01 8.08 2.72
C VAL A 227 12.75 7.22 1.69
N LEU A 228 12.69 5.90 1.82
CA LEU A 228 13.36 4.98 0.90
C LEU A 228 12.70 4.97 -0.48
N CYS A 229 11.37 4.98 -0.57
CA CYS A 229 10.66 5.09 -1.85
C CYS A 229 11.07 6.35 -2.62
N LYS A 230 11.20 7.48 -1.93
CA LYS A 230 11.71 8.73 -2.56
C LYS A 230 13.16 8.60 -2.98
N LYS A 231 14.03 8.03 -2.13
CA LYS A 231 15.46 7.86 -2.40
C LYS A 231 15.74 6.95 -3.60
N TYR A 232 14.99 5.86 -3.75
CA TYR A 232 15.18 4.85 -4.80
C TYR A 232 14.14 4.93 -5.94
N SER A 233 13.25 5.93 -5.91
CA SER A 233 12.18 6.13 -6.90
C SER A 233 11.28 4.89 -7.06
N LEU A 234 10.84 4.33 -5.93
CA LEU A 234 9.98 3.14 -5.88
C LEU A 234 8.53 3.51 -5.55
N PRO A 235 7.54 2.88 -6.19
CA PRO A 235 6.16 2.90 -5.69
C PRO A 235 6.08 2.25 -4.31
N LEU A 236 5.40 2.91 -3.37
CA LEU A 236 5.11 2.38 -2.04
C LEU A 236 3.85 1.51 -2.07
N TRP A 237 3.95 0.23 -1.71
CA TRP A 237 2.81 -0.63 -1.42
C TRP A 237 2.79 -0.96 0.08
N PHE A 238 1.61 -1.19 0.64
CA PHE A 238 1.49 -1.42 2.07
C PHE A 238 0.39 -2.42 2.41
N TYR A 239 0.71 -3.42 3.24
CA TYR A 239 -0.34 -4.28 3.80
C TYR A 239 -0.92 -3.70 5.07
N TYR A 240 -2.23 -3.55 5.08
CA TYR A 240 -3.01 -3.19 6.26
C TYR A 240 -3.62 -4.44 6.91
N GLN A 241 -3.77 -4.41 8.23
CA GLN A 241 -4.48 -5.44 8.96
C GLN A 241 -5.98 -5.34 8.68
N ALA A 242 -6.55 -6.36 8.04
CA ALA A 242 -7.98 -6.50 7.81
C ALA A 242 -8.62 -7.61 8.64
N VAL A 243 -7.81 -8.57 9.12
CA VAL A 243 -8.28 -9.70 9.93
C VAL A 243 -7.93 -9.52 11.41
N ASN A 244 -8.81 -10.02 12.28
CA ASN A 244 -8.62 -9.97 13.72
C ASN A 244 -7.71 -11.10 14.22
N LEU A 245 -6.39 -10.94 14.06
CA LEU A 245 -5.37 -11.97 14.33
C LEU A 245 -5.39 -12.54 15.76
N TYR A 246 -5.70 -11.72 16.76
CA TYR A 246 -5.68 -12.11 18.18
C TYR A 246 -7.05 -12.08 18.86
N LYS A 247 -8.12 -12.06 18.06
CA LYS A 247 -9.51 -11.97 18.56
C LYS A 247 -9.70 -10.80 19.52
N TYR A 248 -9.12 -9.65 19.18
CA TYR A 248 -9.38 -8.40 19.86
C TYR A 248 -10.89 -8.16 19.89
N ALA A 249 -11.43 -7.86 21.07
CA ALA A 249 -12.88 -7.81 21.27
C ALA A 249 -13.58 -6.70 20.47
N HIS A 250 -12.82 -5.69 20.02
CA HIS A 250 -13.32 -4.47 19.39
C HIS A 250 -12.66 -4.21 18.03
N PHE A 251 -12.31 -5.24 17.27
CA PHE A 251 -11.77 -5.05 15.92
C PHE A 251 -12.90 -4.63 14.95
N GLU A 252 -12.93 -3.35 14.59
CA GLU A 252 -13.96 -2.72 13.77
C GLU A 252 -13.37 -2.18 12.45
N PHE A 253 -14.22 -1.92 11.46
CA PHE A 253 -13.76 -1.49 10.14
C PHE A 253 -13.08 -0.11 10.15
N GLU A 254 -13.44 0.78 11.07
CA GLU A 254 -12.82 2.09 11.25
C GLU A 254 -11.29 1.98 11.47
N MET A 255 -10.84 0.90 12.13
CA MET A 255 -9.42 0.60 12.33
C MET A 255 -8.74 0.22 11.00
N VAL A 256 -9.45 -0.51 10.14
CA VAL A 256 -9.00 -0.87 8.78
C VAL A 256 -8.92 0.39 7.90
N ARG A 257 -9.99 1.18 7.88
CA ARG A 257 -10.09 2.46 7.15
C ARG A 257 -8.95 3.41 7.52
N CYS A 258 -8.67 3.56 8.82
CA CYS A 258 -7.63 4.45 9.31
C CYS A 258 -6.23 4.06 8.78
N GLN A 259 -5.90 2.76 8.78
CA GLN A 259 -4.63 2.26 8.22
C GLN A 259 -4.51 2.53 6.71
N MET A 260 -5.59 2.32 5.95
CA MET A 260 -5.61 2.56 4.50
C MET A 260 -5.35 4.02 4.16
N TYR A 261 -6.04 4.95 4.84
CA TYR A 261 -5.81 6.38 4.63
C TYR A 261 -4.47 6.86 5.17
N ALA A 262 -3.96 6.27 6.26
CA ALA A 262 -2.60 6.53 6.73
C ALA A 262 -1.57 6.15 5.66
N ALA A 263 -1.64 4.96 5.08
CA ALA A 263 -0.73 4.56 4.00
C ALA A 263 -0.82 5.51 2.78
N ALA A 264 -2.03 5.90 2.37
CA ALA A 264 -2.24 6.86 1.28
C ALA A 264 -1.67 8.27 1.59
N LEU A 265 -1.77 8.70 2.85
CA LEU A 265 -1.18 9.93 3.36
C LEU A 265 0.35 9.94 3.26
N TYR A 266 1.01 8.80 3.45
CA TYR A 266 2.45 8.60 3.19
C TYR A 266 2.80 8.37 1.71
N GLY A 267 1.81 8.42 0.82
CA GLY A 267 2.01 8.34 -0.64
C GLY A 267 1.93 6.93 -1.22
N ALA A 268 1.35 5.96 -0.50
CA ALA A 268 1.13 4.62 -1.03
C ALA A 268 0.41 4.64 -2.39
N LYS A 269 0.81 3.70 -3.25
CA LYS A 269 0.29 3.44 -4.60
C LYS A 269 -0.44 2.08 -4.67
N GLY A 270 -0.27 1.25 -3.65
CA GLY A 270 -0.96 -0.01 -3.49
C GLY A 270 -1.33 -0.25 -2.04
N LEU A 271 -2.56 -0.69 -1.79
CA LEU A 271 -3.06 -1.11 -0.50
C LEU A 271 -3.40 -2.58 -0.58
N GLN A 272 -2.84 -3.37 0.34
CA GLN A 272 -2.92 -4.81 0.31
C GLN A 272 -3.57 -5.29 1.62
N SER A 273 -4.65 -6.06 1.53
CA SER A 273 -5.33 -6.58 2.70
C SER A 273 -4.62 -7.83 3.23
N TYR A 274 -4.24 -7.83 4.51
CA TYR A 274 -3.90 -9.05 5.25
C TYR A 274 -5.01 -9.39 6.25
N THR A 275 -5.87 -10.36 5.96
CA THR A 275 -6.13 -10.97 4.64
C THR A 275 -7.63 -10.86 4.36
N ALA A 276 -8.05 -10.97 3.10
CA ALA A 276 -9.46 -11.03 2.75
C ALA A 276 -10.16 -12.24 3.38
N VAL A 277 -9.47 -13.38 3.49
CA VAL A 277 -10.01 -14.55 4.18
C VAL A 277 -10.11 -14.28 5.68
N GLY A 278 -11.32 -14.45 6.23
CA GLY A 278 -11.67 -14.16 7.62
C GLY A 278 -11.97 -12.68 7.91
N SER A 279 -12.12 -11.85 6.88
CA SER A 279 -12.51 -10.44 7.03
C SER A 279 -13.48 -9.97 5.94
N VAL A 280 -13.14 -10.20 4.68
CA VAL A 280 -13.94 -9.82 3.51
C VAL A 280 -14.67 -11.04 2.94
N ILE A 281 -14.02 -12.19 2.94
CA ILE A 281 -14.56 -13.47 2.50
C ILE A 281 -14.29 -14.56 3.54
N THR A 282 -15.16 -15.57 3.60
CA THR A 282 -14.96 -16.75 4.44
C THR A 282 -14.03 -17.76 3.75
N GLU A 283 -13.60 -18.81 4.47
CA GLU A 283 -12.86 -19.94 3.88
C GLU A 283 -13.65 -20.66 2.76
N SER A 284 -14.98 -20.54 2.71
CA SER A 284 -15.81 -21.10 1.62
C SER A 284 -16.02 -20.12 0.46
N GLY A 285 -15.38 -18.95 0.50
CA GLY A 285 -15.43 -17.90 -0.51
C GLY A 285 -16.71 -17.05 -0.49
N GLU A 286 -17.53 -17.14 0.56
CA GLU A 286 -18.72 -16.29 0.72
C GLU A 286 -18.35 -14.91 1.30
N PRO A 287 -19.15 -13.85 1.07
CA PRO A 287 -18.98 -12.58 1.78
C PRO A 287 -18.93 -12.75 3.30
N ASP A 288 -18.02 -12.03 3.96
CA ASP A 288 -17.80 -12.03 5.42
C ASP A 288 -18.05 -10.63 6.02
N VAL A 289 -17.71 -10.45 7.30
CA VAL A 289 -18.11 -9.33 8.16
C VAL A 289 -17.84 -7.94 7.58
N PHE A 290 -16.72 -7.73 6.89
CA PHE A 290 -16.35 -6.43 6.31
C PHE A 290 -16.54 -6.34 4.79
N PHE A 291 -17.31 -7.24 4.19
CA PHE A 291 -17.47 -7.27 2.73
C PHE A 291 -18.00 -5.94 2.17
N ASN A 292 -19.06 -5.38 2.77
CA ASN A 292 -19.71 -4.18 2.24
C ASN A 292 -18.87 -2.93 2.48
N GLU A 293 -18.25 -2.84 3.65
CA GLU A 293 -17.37 -1.76 4.05
C GLU A 293 -16.10 -1.73 3.17
N THR A 294 -15.53 -2.91 2.91
CA THR A 294 -14.41 -3.09 1.98
C THR A 294 -14.81 -2.66 0.58
N LYS A 295 -15.98 -3.09 0.10
CA LYS A 295 -16.50 -2.67 -1.20
C LYS A 295 -16.66 -1.17 -1.31
N GLN A 296 -17.18 -0.53 -0.27
CA GLN A 296 -17.33 0.92 -0.23
C GLN A 296 -15.96 1.61 -0.30
N ILE A 297 -15.04 1.30 0.61
CA ILE A 297 -13.74 1.99 0.65
C ILE A 297 -12.91 1.75 -0.61
N HIS A 298 -12.99 0.55 -1.20
CA HIS A 298 -12.33 0.27 -2.47
C HIS A 298 -12.87 1.13 -3.61
N SER A 299 -14.19 1.37 -3.66
CA SER A 299 -14.76 2.29 -4.64
C SER A 299 -14.27 3.73 -4.44
N GLU A 300 -14.05 4.15 -3.19
CA GLU A 300 -13.48 5.48 -2.87
C GLU A 300 -12.03 5.58 -3.36
N PHE A 301 -11.20 4.57 -3.10
CA PHE A 301 -9.81 4.53 -3.58
C PHE A 301 -9.70 4.38 -5.10
N ASP A 302 -10.62 3.65 -5.75
CA ASP A 302 -10.69 3.57 -7.21
C ASP A 302 -10.98 4.96 -7.82
N ALA A 303 -11.97 5.68 -7.27
CA ALA A 303 -12.30 7.04 -7.69
C ALA A 303 -11.13 8.03 -7.48
N LEU A 304 -10.40 7.91 -6.37
CA LEU A 304 -9.23 8.74 -6.08
C LEU A 304 -7.96 8.28 -6.82
N GLY A 305 -7.95 7.07 -7.38
CA GLY A 305 -6.74 6.36 -7.79
C GLY A 305 -5.89 7.11 -8.80
N ASN A 306 -6.50 7.72 -9.81
CA ASN A 306 -5.76 8.52 -10.80
C ASN A 306 -5.06 9.73 -10.16
N THR A 307 -5.74 10.40 -9.23
CA THR A 307 -5.14 11.51 -8.48
C THR A 307 -4.02 10.99 -7.61
N LEU A 308 -4.26 9.98 -6.76
CA LEU A 308 -3.22 9.43 -5.85
C LEU A 308 -2.00 8.87 -6.60
N MET A 309 -2.18 8.31 -7.79
CA MET A 309 -1.09 7.84 -8.64
C MET A 309 -0.23 8.97 -9.21
N ALA A 310 -0.76 10.19 -9.33
CA ALA A 310 -0.02 11.35 -9.84
C ALA A 310 0.70 12.15 -8.74
N LEU A 311 0.42 11.87 -7.46
CA LEU A 311 0.97 12.65 -6.35
C LEU A 311 2.10 11.94 -5.62
N ASP A 312 3.18 12.65 -5.30
CA ASP A 312 4.23 12.20 -4.40
C ASP A 312 4.02 12.76 -2.99
N SER A 313 4.42 11.99 -1.96
CA SER A 313 4.38 12.47 -0.57
C SER A 313 5.48 13.50 -0.32
N TYR A 314 5.09 14.77 -0.20
CA TYR A 314 6.00 15.89 -0.01
C TYR A 314 6.36 16.10 1.45
N ALA A 315 5.36 16.14 2.35
CA ALA A 315 5.55 16.29 3.79
C ALA A 315 4.46 15.53 4.57
N VAL A 316 4.77 15.08 5.78
CA VAL A 316 3.81 14.40 6.67
C VAL A 316 3.87 15.03 8.06
N TYR A 317 2.73 15.49 8.56
CA TYR A 317 2.60 16.15 9.85
C TYR A 317 1.69 15.33 10.77
N HIS A 318 2.06 15.20 12.03
CA HIS A 318 1.25 14.55 13.07
C HIS A 318 0.98 15.50 14.23
N SER A 319 -0.13 15.26 14.94
CA SER A 319 -0.38 15.93 16.20
C SER A 319 0.61 15.48 17.29
N PRO A 320 0.97 16.35 18.25
CA PRO A 320 2.16 16.18 19.12
C PRO A 320 2.16 14.94 20.02
N GLU A 321 1.01 14.33 20.27
CA GLU A 321 0.89 13.14 21.11
C GLU A 321 1.30 11.84 20.40
N LEU A 322 1.36 11.82 19.05
CA LEU A 322 1.79 10.64 18.29
C LEU A 322 3.20 10.25 18.72
N LEU A 323 3.37 9.01 19.21
CA LEU A 323 4.64 8.48 19.69
C LEU A 323 5.42 9.47 20.59
N SER A 324 4.74 10.18 21.48
CA SER A 324 5.35 11.24 22.29
C SER A 324 6.57 10.73 23.07
N GLY A 325 7.74 11.34 22.84
CA GLY A 325 9.01 10.94 23.45
C GLY A 325 9.77 9.82 22.75
N SER A 326 9.27 9.31 21.61
CA SER A 326 9.99 8.35 20.77
C SER A 326 11.01 9.06 19.89
N GLU A 327 12.29 8.68 20.01
CA GLU A 327 13.36 9.16 19.13
C GLU A 327 13.28 8.57 17.71
N TYR A 328 12.52 7.49 17.52
CA TYR A 328 12.47 6.77 16.24
C TYR A 328 11.73 7.53 15.13
N MET A 329 10.98 8.58 15.46
CA MET A 329 10.28 9.40 14.46
C MET A 329 11.17 10.48 13.85
N ASP A 330 12.36 10.71 14.41
CA ASP A 330 13.27 11.77 13.97
C ASP A 330 13.64 11.61 12.49
N GLY A 331 13.26 12.60 11.68
CA GLY A 331 13.51 12.60 10.23
C GLY A 331 12.55 11.72 9.40
N LEU A 332 11.54 11.12 10.02
CA LEU A 332 10.52 10.29 9.35
C LEU A 332 9.18 11.01 9.15
N ALA A 333 8.94 12.07 9.93
CA ALA A 333 7.86 13.03 9.76
C ALA A 333 8.42 14.46 9.75
N ASP A 334 7.61 15.40 9.26
CA ASP A 334 7.93 16.81 9.11
C ASP A 334 7.27 17.61 10.25
N ASP A 335 7.92 18.69 10.68
CA ASP A 335 7.34 19.63 11.66
C ASP A 335 6.37 20.58 10.95
N ILE A 336 5.16 20.73 11.47
CA ILE A 336 4.16 21.66 10.92
C ILE A 336 4.65 23.11 10.99
N ALA A 337 5.54 23.45 11.92
CA ALA A 337 6.18 24.75 12.00
C ALA A 337 6.96 25.11 10.71
N ASP A 338 7.54 24.10 10.05
CA ASP A 338 8.31 24.22 8.82
C ASP A 338 7.43 24.28 7.55
N SER A 339 6.13 24.01 7.68
CA SER A 339 5.18 24.15 6.56
C SER A 339 5.10 25.60 6.08
N ASP A 340 5.16 25.85 4.78
CA ASP A 340 4.98 27.20 4.22
C ASP A 340 3.49 27.62 4.12
N LEU A 341 2.56 26.68 4.29
CA LEU A 341 1.11 26.90 4.20
C LEU A 341 0.37 26.66 5.51
N LEU A 342 0.68 25.58 6.22
CA LEU A 342 -0.02 25.25 7.46
C LEU A 342 0.60 26.03 8.62
N SER A 343 -0.20 26.31 9.64
CA SER A 343 0.23 27.03 10.84
C SER A 343 -0.48 26.52 12.08
N GLY A 344 0.14 26.79 13.23
CA GLY A 344 -0.35 26.30 14.52
C GLY A 344 0.07 24.85 14.74
N GLU A 345 -0.70 24.15 15.56
CA GLU A 345 -0.52 22.74 15.88
C GLU A 345 -1.73 21.96 15.37
N LEU A 346 -1.55 20.67 15.10
CA LEU A 346 -2.65 19.78 14.76
C LEU A 346 -3.40 19.35 16.04
N ASP A 347 -4.72 19.31 15.97
CA ASP A 347 -5.55 18.75 17.03
C ASP A 347 -5.17 17.30 17.31
N ARG A 348 -5.32 16.86 18.56
CA ARG A 348 -5.04 15.47 18.97
C ARG A 348 -5.72 14.47 18.02
N ARG A 349 -4.97 13.46 17.60
CA ARG A 349 -5.35 12.40 16.64
C ARG A 349 -5.65 12.91 15.25
N VAL A 350 -4.97 13.98 14.82
CA VAL A 350 -5.01 14.43 13.44
C VAL A 350 -3.64 14.19 12.80
N SER A 351 -3.65 13.81 11.54
CA SER A 351 -2.45 13.74 10.71
C SER A 351 -2.73 14.31 9.34
N VAL A 352 -1.72 14.91 8.73
CA VAL A 352 -1.85 15.58 7.44
C VAL A 352 -0.70 15.18 6.55
N GLY A 353 -1.00 14.63 5.38
CA GLY A 353 -0.02 14.41 4.31
C GLY A 353 -0.16 15.50 3.28
N GLU A 354 0.90 16.26 3.06
CA GLU A 354 1.03 17.13 1.91
C GLU A 354 1.55 16.31 0.72
N LEU A 355 0.76 16.25 -0.34
CA LEU A 355 1.04 15.50 -1.55
C LEU A 355 1.16 16.46 -2.74
N ARG A 356 2.06 16.21 -3.68
CA ARG A 356 2.30 17.10 -4.84
C ARG A 356 2.40 16.33 -6.13
N ASP A 357 1.83 16.86 -7.20
CA ASP A 357 2.10 16.37 -8.55
C ASP A 357 3.34 17.04 -9.18
N GLU A 358 3.70 16.60 -10.38
CA GLU A 358 4.79 17.19 -11.18
C GLU A 358 4.49 18.61 -11.70
N TYR A 359 3.21 19.02 -11.69
CA TYR A 359 2.74 20.32 -12.17
C TYR A 359 2.72 21.39 -11.07
N GLY A 360 3.06 21.02 -9.83
CA GLY A 360 3.07 21.91 -8.66
C GLY A 360 1.73 22.07 -7.96
N ASN A 361 0.71 21.28 -8.30
CA ASN A 361 -0.54 21.22 -7.54
C ASN A 361 -0.30 20.57 -6.17
N ARG A 362 -0.87 21.18 -5.12
CA ARG A 362 -0.69 20.75 -3.73
C ARG A 362 -1.98 20.21 -3.14
N TYR A 363 -1.92 18.96 -2.69
CA TYR A 363 -3.02 18.27 -2.05
C TYR A 363 -2.70 17.99 -0.59
N PHE A 364 -3.76 17.91 0.21
CA PHE A 364 -3.67 17.62 1.63
C PHE A 364 -4.64 16.48 1.94
N MET A 365 -4.09 15.34 2.37
CA MET A 365 -4.86 14.24 2.96
C MET A 365 -4.95 14.52 4.47
N VAL A 366 -6.12 14.88 4.97
CA VAL A 366 -6.35 15.12 6.40
C VAL A 366 -7.04 13.89 6.99
N LEU A 367 -6.40 13.27 7.97
CA LEU A 367 -6.83 12.01 8.59
C LEU A 367 -7.29 12.25 10.04
N ASN A 368 -8.47 11.74 10.37
CA ASN A 368 -8.88 11.47 11.74
C ASN A 368 -8.33 10.10 12.16
N ARG A 369 -7.28 10.09 13.00
CA ARG A 369 -6.70 8.84 13.53
C ARG A 369 -7.58 8.17 14.59
N ASP A 370 -8.56 8.90 15.13
CA ASP A 370 -9.50 8.36 16.10
C ASP A 370 -10.53 7.50 15.38
N PHE A 371 -10.51 6.20 15.67
CA PHE A 371 -11.42 5.22 15.08
C PHE A 371 -12.67 4.95 15.93
N THR A 372 -12.91 5.72 17.01
CA THR A 372 -14.13 5.61 17.82
C THR A 372 -14.98 6.89 17.79
N VAL A 373 -14.40 8.05 17.47
CA VAL A 373 -15.10 9.34 17.55
C VAL A 373 -14.97 10.17 16.26
N GLU A 374 -16.10 10.74 15.83
CA GLU A 374 -16.13 11.78 14.77
C GLU A 374 -15.43 13.05 15.26
N LYS A 375 -14.60 13.65 14.40
CA LYS A 375 -13.89 14.89 14.71
C LYS A 375 -14.28 16.05 13.81
N SER A 376 -14.48 17.20 14.43
CA SER A 376 -14.40 18.50 13.75
C SER A 376 -12.95 19.00 13.84
N ILE A 377 -12.31 19.19 12.70
CA ILE A 377 -10.90 19.56 12.55
C ILE A 377 -10.81 20.95 11.95
N SER A 378 -9.95 21.82 12.50
CA SER A 378 -9.65 23.15 11.94
C SER A 378 -8.13 23.36 11.87
N ILE A 379 -7.56 23.39 10.66
CA ILE A 379 -6.13 23.64 10.46
C ILE A 379 -5.95 25.04 9.88
N LYS A 380 -5.19 25.90 10.57
CA LYS A 380 -4.99 27.29 10.15
C LYS A 380 -4.00 27.41 9.00
N LEU A 381 -4.30 28.29 8.04
CA LEU A 381 -3.41 28.61 6.93
C LEU A 381 -2.65 29.90 7.20
N LYS A 382 -1.37 29.93 6.80
CA LYS A 382 -0.51 31.13 6.88
C LYS A 382 -0.99 32.26 5.96
N ARG A 383 -1.80 31.94 4.95
CA ARG A 383 -2.39 32.89 3.99
C ARG A 383 -3.69 32.34 3.40
N PRO A 384 -4.57 33.20 2.86
CA PRO A 384 -5.81 32.76 2.24
C PRO A 384 -5.54 31.89 1.00
N MET A 385 -6.12 30.70 0.96
CA MET A 385 -5.97 29.74 -0.14
C MET A 385 -7.34 29.42 -0.74
N ARG A 386 -7.35 29.08 -2.02
CA ARG A 386 -8.53 28.52 -2.67
C ARG A 386 -8.58 27.02 -2.44
N ARG A 387 -9.68 26.52 -1.86
CA ARG A 387 -9.92 25.11 -1.59
C ARG A 387 -10.74 24.45 -2.69
N TYR A 388 -10.29 23.25 -3.06
CA TYR A 388 -11.03 22.31 -3.89
C TYR A 388 -11.20 21.00 -3.13
N ASP A 389 -12.43 20.52 -3.04
CA ASP A 389 -12.70 19.17 -2.52
C ASP A 389 -12.55 18.16 -3.63
N VAL A 390 -11.88 17.03 -3.35
CA VAL A 390 -11.76 15.90 -4.28
C VAL A 390 -12.83 14.87 -3.91
N SER A 391 -13.73 14.61 -4.84
CA SER A 391 -14.84 13.68 -4.68
C SER A 391 -14.34 12.24 -4.54
N ARG A 392 -14.78 11.54 -3.49
CA ARG A 392 -14.56 10.09 -3.30
C ARG A 392 -15.49 9.23 -4.16
N ILE A 393 -16.38 9.82 -4.95
CA ILE A 393 -17.32 9.10 -5.80
C ILE A 393 -16.75 8.93 -7.21
N ASP A 394 -16.07 9.95 -7.72
CA ASP A 394 -15.64 10.01 -9.11
C ASP A 394 -14.29 10.73 -9.33
N GLY A 395 -13.61 11.14 -8.24
CA GLY A 395 -12.33 11.86 -8.32
C GLY A 395 -12.43 13.31 -8.79
N SER A 396 -13.64 13.81 -9.09
CA SER A 396 -13.86 15.18 -9.58
C SER A 396 -13.53 16.23 -8.50
N GLN A 397 -13.17 17.44 -8.94
CA GLN A 397 -12.86 18.54 -8.03
C GLN A 397 -13.98 19.58 -8.01
N THR A 398 -14.37 20.02 -6.82
CA THR A 398 -15.34 21.12 -6.65
C THR A 398 -14.67 22.29 -5.96
N LEU A 399 -14.75 23.49 -6.56
CA LEU A 399 -14.30 24.72 -5.92
C LEU A 399 -15.21 25.06 -4.74
N VAL A 400 -14.64 25.12 -3.53
CA VAL A 400 -15.36 25.52 -2.32
C VAL A 400 -15.33 27.04 -2.15
N GLY A 401 -14.15 27.66 -2.31
CA GLY A 401 -13.94 29.09 -2.13
C GLY A 401 -12.57 29.43 -1.60
N VAL A 402 -12.36 30.70 -1.25
CA VAL A 402 -11.16 31.15 -0.53
C VAL A 402 -11.38 30.93 0.97
N ILE A 403 -10.39 30.32 1.62
CA ILE A 403 -10.42 29.92 3.03
C ILE A 403 -9.15 30.38 3.74
N ASP A 404 -9.26 30.64 5.04
CA ASP A 404 -8.12 30.90 5.94
C ASP A 404 -7.84 29.70 6.87
N SER A 405 -8.72 28.70 6.86
CA SER A 405 -8.57 27.43 7.57
C SER A 405 -9.18 26.27 6.79
N ILE A 406 -8.57 25.10 6.91
CA ILE A 406 -9.16 23.84 6.48
C ILE A 406 -10.08 23.37 7.59
N ASP A 407 -11.39 23.52 7.38
CA ASP A 407 -12.41 23.05 8.30
C ASP A 407 -13.10 21.80 7.74
N LEU A 408 -13.08 20.72 8.52
CA LEU A 408 -13.58 19.39 8.12
C LEU A 408 -14.32 18.73 9.29
N THR A 409 -15.32 17.91 8.96
CA THR A 409 -15.90 16.93 9.89
C THR A 409 -15.65 15.55 9.32
N LEU A 410 -14.87 14.74 10.04
CA LEU A 410 -14.44 13.42 9.60
C LEU A 410 -14.98 12.36 10.56
N ALA A 411 -15.61 11.33 9.99
CA ALA A 411 -16.04 10.14 10.73
C ALA A 411 -14.84 9.42 11.38
N PRO A 412 -15.07 8.46 12.29
CA PRO A 412 -13.97 7.73 12.90
C PRO A 412 -13.11 7.00 11.85
N GLY A 413 -11.79 7.14 11.97
CA GLY A 413 -10.79 6.58 11.06
C GLY A 413 -10.81 7.16 9.64
N ASP A 414 -11.64 8.17 9.37
CA ASP A 414 -11.88 8.70 8.03
C ASP A 414 -10.89 9.80 7.62
N ALA A 415 -10.77 10.04 6.32
CA ALA A 415 -9.93 11.10 5.77
C ALA A 415 -10.60 11.85 4.62
N ALA A 416 -10.10 13.06 4.34
CA ALA A 416 -10.46 13.84 3.17
C ALA A 416 -9.22 14.27 2.38
N LEU A 417 -9.31 14.17 1.06
CA LEU A 417 -8.34 14.73 0.13
C LEU A 417 -8.85 16.06 -0.41
N ILE A 418 -8.08 17.13 -0.18
CA ILE A 418 -8.37 18.46 -0.72
C ILE A 418 -7.19 18.98 -1.52
N ARG A 419 -7.43 19.86 -2.48
CA ARG A 419 -6.38 20.64 -3.17
C ARG A 419 -6.44 22.09 -2.74
N LEU A 420 -5.28 22.67 -2.47
CA LEU A 420 -5.13 24.10 -2.21
C LEU A 420 -4.40 24.79 -3.36
N GLN A 421 -4.89 25.97 -3.74
CA GLN A 421 -4.30 26.83 -4.75
C GLN A 421 -4.14 28.25 -4.20
N GLU A 422 -3.10 28.97 -4.61
CA GLU A 422 -2.96 30.39 -4.26
C GLU A 422 -4.21 31.18 -4.70
N SER A 423 -4.73 32.01 -3.79
CA SER A 423 -6.00 32.72 -4.00
C SER A 423 -5.95 33.77 -5.13
N ASN A 424 -4.74 34.22 -5.49
CA ASN A 424 -4.49 35.18 -6.57
C ASN A 424 -4.38 34.53 -7.95
N ASP A 425 -4.20 33.22 -8.05
CA ASP A 425 -4.13 32.52 -9.32
C ASP A 425 -5.54 32.36 -9.94
N GLU A 426 -5.61 32.19 -11.26
CA GLU A 426 -6.87 31.86 -11.94
C GLU A 426 -7.41 30.50 -11.47
N PRO A 427 -8.70 30.39 -11.08
CA PRO A 427 -9.26 29.14 -10.58
C PRO A 427 -9.34 28.09 -11.69
N PHE A 428 -8.93 26.86 -11.37
CA PHE A 428 -9.14 25.71 -12.24
C PHE A 428 -9.43 24.45 -11.44
N THR A 429 -10.10 23.48 -12.05
CA THR A 429 -10.14 22.07 -11.59
C THR A 429 -9.17 21.24 -12.42
N CYS A 430 -8.71 20.10 -11.91
CA CYS A 430 -7.89 19.19 -12.69
C CYS A 430 -8.33 17.72 -12.58
N GLU A 431 -8.06 16.97 -13.63
CA GLU A 431 -8.24 15.54 -13.76
C GLU A 431 -6.92 14.94 -14.28
N TYR A 432 -6.46 13.84 -13.69
CA TYR A 432 -5.26 13.13 -14.14
C TYR A 432 -5.64 11.94 -15.03
N ARG A 433 -4.93 11.80 -16.15
CA ARG A 433 -5.07 10.66 -17.06
C ARG A 433 -3.73 10.02 -17.32
N ILE A 434 -3.70 8.70 -17.33
CA ILE A 434 -2.51 7.97 -17.74
C ILE A 434 -2.16 8.30 -19.19
N SER A 435 -0.91 8.68 -19.46
CA SER A 435 -0.39 8.80 -20.81
C SER A 435 -0.28 7.40 -21.42
N CYS A 436 -0.92 7.16 -22.56
CA CYS A 436 -0.82 5.90 -23.30
C CYS A 436 0.55 5.67 -23.93
#